data_AF-A0A151QRP4-F1
#
_entry.id   AF-A0A151QRP4-F1
#
_cell.length_a   1.000
_cell.length_b   1.000
_cell.length_c   1.000
_cell.angle_alpha   90.00
_cell.angle_beta   90.00
_cell.angle_gamma   90.00
#
_symmetry.space_group_name_H-M   'P 1'
#
loop_
_entity.id
_entity.type
_entity.pdbx_description
1 polymer ?
#
loop_
_entity_poly.entity_id
_entity_poly.type
_entity_poly.pdbx_seq_one_letter_code
_entity_poly.pdbx_strand_id
1 'polypeptide(L)'
;MEVEKEIWIYLKEKYAGGERIQSMQVLNLMREIEIQRMKEIETIKQYSDKLLGIANKVRLLGTQFLDSKIVEKILVTIPERYEASIVALENTENLSKITLAKVLHAL
;
A
#
# COMPACT_ATOMS: atom_id res chain seq x y z
N MET A 1 -35.49 -31.44 7.93
CA MET A 1 -34.25 -30.89 8.50
C MET A 1 -32.97 -31.31 7.74
N GLU A 2 -33.07 -31.90 6.55
CA GLU A 2 -31.90 -32.08 5.64
C GLU A 2 -31.57 -30.79 4.87
N VAL A 3 -32.58 -30.22 4.20
CA VAL A 3 -32.43 -29.07 3.28
C VAL A 3 -31.85 -27.83 3.96
N GLU A 4 -32.25 -27.56 5.21
CA GLU A 4 -31.71 -26.45 5.99
C GLU A 4 -30.22 -26.62 6.30
N LYS A 5 -29.77 -27.85 6.58
CA LYS A 5 -28.35 -28.16 6.81
C LYS A 5 -27.53 -28.02 5.52
N GLU A 6 -28.06 -28.50 4.40
CA GLU A 6 -27.41 -28.38 3.10
C GLU A 6 -27.23 -26.91 2.67
N ILE A 7 -28.26 -26.08 2.85
CA ILE A 7 -28.18 -24.63 2.60
C ILE A 7 -27.10 -23.99 3.49
N TRP A 8 -27.05 -24.35 4.77
CA TRP A 8 -26.04 -23.82 5.70
C TRP A 8 -24.61 -24.18 5.30
N ILE A 9 -24.37 -25.44 4.88
CA ILE A 9 -23.06 -25.91 4.42
C ILE A 9 -22.65 -25.16 3.15
N TYR A 10 -23.55 -25.05 2.16
CA TYR A 10 -23.29 -24.32 0.92
C TYR A 10 -22.91 -22.85 1.18
N LEU A 11 -23.66 -22.16 2.05
CA LEU A 11 -23.37 -20.77 2.41
C LEU A 11 -22.00 -20.63 3.08
N LYS A 12 -21.66 -21.54 4.00
CA LYS A 12 -20.36 -21.55 4.69
C LYS A 12 -19.21 -21.76 3.71
N GLU A 13 -19.33 -22.71 2.79
CA GLU A 13 -18.31 -22.97 1.77
C GLU A 13 -18.13 -21.80 0.82
N LYS A 14 -19.24 -21.20 0.36
CA LYS A 14 -19.23 -20.03 -0.52
C LYS A 14 -18.58 -18.82 0.13
N TYR A 15 -18.91 -18.56 1.39
CA TYR A 15 -18.33 -17.46 2.15
C TYR A 15 -16.83 -17.66 2.40
N ALA A 16 -16.42 -18.85 2.85
CA ALA A 16 -15.01 -19.21 3.02
C ALA A 16 -14.23 -19.19 1.70
N GLY A 17 -14.87 -19.48 0.57
CA GLY A 17 -14.29 -19.30 -0.77
C GLY A 17 -14.04 -17.82 -1.09
N GLY A 18 -14.99 -16.95 -0.78
CA GLY A 18 -14.87 -15.50 -0.90
C GLY A 18 -13.72 -14.93 -0.07
N GLU A 19 -13.62 -15.32 1.20
CA GLU A 19 -12.54 -14.89 2.11
C GLU A 19 -11.15 -15.31 1.61
N ARG A 20 -11.03 -16.54 1.08
CA ARG A 20 -9.77 -17.02 0.48
C ARG A 20 -9.38 -16.18 -0.74
N ILE A 21 -10.33 -15.89 -1.63
CA ILE A 21 -10.09 -15.04 -2.81
C ILE A 21 -9.64 -13.63 -2.39
N GLN A 22 -10.34 -13.03 -1.41
CA GLN A 22 -10.01 -11.71 -0.88
C GLN A 22 -8.61 -11.69 -0.25
N SER A 23 -8.25 -12.72 0.51
CA SER A 23 -6.91 -12.85 1.11
C SER A 23 -5.81 -12.90 0.05
N MET A 24 -6.01 -13.68 -1.01
CA MET A 24 -5.05 -13.76 -2.12
C MET A 24 -4.94 -12.42 -2.89
N GLN A 25 -6.04 -11.69 -3.08
CA GLN A 25 -6.01 -10.36 -3.69
C GLN A 25 -5.18 -9.38 -2.86
N VAL A 26 -5.34 -9.37 -1.54
CA VAL A 26 -4.53 -8.55 -0.63
C VAL A 26 -3.05 -8.90 -0.76
N LEU A 27 -2.69 -10.20 -0.73
CA LEU A 27 -1.28 -10.62 -0.88
C LEU A 27 -0.67 -10.19 -2.23
N ASN A 28 -1.44 -10.24 -3.32
CA ASN A 28 -0.98 -9.78 -4.62
C ASN A 28 -0.72 -8.26 -4.65
N LEU A 29 -1.61 -7.47 -4.05
CA LEU A 29 -1.44 -6.02 -3.94
C LEU A 29 -0.26 -5.64 -3.04
N MET A 30 -0.06 -6.38 -1.94
CA MET A 30 1.11 -6.21 -1.07
C MET A 30 2.41 -6.46 -1.84
N ARG A 31 2.47 -7.55 -2.61
CA ARG A 31 3.60 -7.84 -3.50
C ARG A 31 3.82 -6.73 -4.52
N GLU A 32 2.75 -6.19 -5.12
CA GLU A 32 2.84 -5.08 -6.08
C GLU A 32 3.52 -3.85 -5.46
N ILE A 33 3.18 -3.50 -4.22
CA ILE A 33 3.87 -2.42 -3.46
C ILE A 33 5.34 -2.78 -3.21
N GLU A 34 5.64 -4.01 -2.80
CA GLU A 34 7.00 -4.43 -2.48
C GLU A 34 7.94 -4.35 -3.69
N ILE A 35 7.47 -4.74 -4.88
CA ILE A 35 8.28 -4.71 -6.11
C ILE A 35 8.30 -3.34 -6.80
N GLN A 36 7.40 -2.43 -6.43
CA GLN A 36 7.33 -1.11 -7.04
C GLN A 36 8.64 -0.33 -6.82
N ARG A 37 9.10 0.38 -7.85
CA ARG A 37 10.28 1.27 -7.77
C ARG A 37 9.99 2.55 -8.54
N MET A 38 10.48 3.68 -8.06
CA MET A 38 10.32 4.94 -8.76
C MET A 38 11.24 4.97 -9.98
N LYS A 39 10.74 5.49 -11.10
CA LYS A 39 11.54 5.62 -12.33
C LYS A 39 12.39 6.90 -12.32
N GLU A 40 13.46 6.91 -13.12
CA GLU A 40 14.35 8.08 -13.24
C GLU A 40 13.68 9.35 -13.77
N ILE A 41 12.60 9.22 -14.53
CA ILE A 41 11.88 10.37 -15.11
C ILE A 41 10.52 10.62 -14.45
N GLU A 42 10.18 9.81 -13.45
CA GLU A 42 8.92 9.93 -12.73
C GLU A 42 8.99 11.02 -11.68
N THR A 43 7.91 11.78 -11.50
CA THR A 43 7.81 12.76 -10.41
C THR A 43 7.33 12.10 -9.12
N ILE A 44 7.63 12.70 -7.97
CA ILE A 44 7.20 12.18 -6.67
C ILE A 44 5.69 12.03 -6.59
N LYS A 45 4.96 13.03 -7.08
CA LYS A 45 3.50 12.98 -7.15
C LYS A 45 2.99 11.79 -7.98
N GLN A 46 3.57 11.55 -9.16
CA GLN A 46 3.17 10.41 -9.99
C GLN A 46 3.42 9.07 -9.27
N TYR A 47 4.57 8.97 -8.59
CA TYR A 47 4.94 7.77 -7.86
C TYR A 47 4.04 7.55 -6.63
N SER A 48 3.80 8.59 -5.84
CA SER A 48 2.91 8.53 -4.67
C SER A 48 1.48 8.19 -5.06
N ASP A 49 0.97 8.74 -6.17
CA ASP A 49 -0.37 8.47 -6.68
C ASP A 49 -0.53 6.98 -7.01
N LYS A 50 0.50 6.32 -7.57
CA LYS A 50 0.51 4.87 -7.81
C LYS A 50 0.47 4.07 -6.52
N LEU A 51 1.33 4.40 -5.56
CA LEU A 51 1.38 3.71 -4.27
C LEU A 51 0.06 3.85 -3.49
N LEU A 52 -0.50 5.07 -3.47
CA LEU A 52 -1.83 5.34 -2.89
C LEU A 52 -2.93 4.55 -3.60
N GLY A 53 -2.86 4.43 -4.92
CA GLY A 53 -3.80 3.61 -5.70
C GLY A 53 -3.82 2.15 -5.23
N ILE A 54 -2.65 1.55 -4.99
CA ILE A 54 -2.56 0.17 -4.50
C ILE A 54 -3.00 0.08 -3.04
N ALA A 55 -2.54 1.00 -2.18
CA ALA A 55 -2.92 1.03 -0.76
C ALA A 55 -4.44 1.18 -0.56
N ASN A 56 -5.09 2.01 -1.37
CA ASN A 56 -6.54 2.19 -1.31
C ASN A 56 -7.30 0.92 -1.74
N LYS A 57 -6.80 0.14 -2.71
CA LYS A 57 -7.38 -1.17 -3.02
C LYS A 57 -7.27 -2.15 -1.84
N VAL A 58 -6.13 -2.17 -1.14
CA VAL A 58 -5.96 -3.00 0.07
C VAL A 58 -6.96 -2.60 1.16
N ARG A 59 -7.14 -1.30 1.38
CA ARG A 59 -8.12 -0.75 2.33
C ARG A 59 -9.56 -1.10 1.97
N LEU A 60 -9.91 -1.04 0.68
CA LEU A 60 -11.23 -1.44 0.17
C LEU A 60 -11.52 -2.92 0.39
N LEU A 61 -10.49 -3.77 0.40
CA LEU A 61 -10.59 -5.18 0.78
C LEU A 61 -10.59 -5.38 2.31
N GLY A 62 -10.83 -4.34 3.11
CA GLY A 62 -10.95 -4.41 4.56
C GLY A 62 -9.62 -4.60 5.31
N THR A 63 -8.48 -4.56 4.62
CA THR A 63 -7.16 -4.71 5.26
C THR A 63 -6.56 -3.34 5.56
N GLN A 64 -6.11 -3.14 6.79
CA GLN A 64 -5.43 -1.91 7.18
C GLN A 64 -4.11 -1.75 6.40
N PHE A 65 -3.91 -0.58 5.81
CA PHE A 65 -2.64 -0.19 5.19
C PHE A 65 -2.28 1.23 5.63
N LEU A 66 -1.14 1.39 6.30
CA LEU A 66 -0.71 2.67 6.89
C LEU A 66 0.01 3.55 5.86
N ASP A 67 -0.22 4.86 5.90
CA ASP A 67 0.50 5.81 5.04
C ASP A 67 2.01 5.84 5.33
N SER A 68 2.44 5.49 6.54
CA SER A 68 3.87 5.36 6.87
C SER A 68 4.58 4.34 5.97
N LYS A 69 3.90 3.25 5.58
CA LYS A 69 4.46 2.27 4.63
C LYS A 69 4.65 2.87 3.23
N ILE A 70 3.82 3.84 2.85
CA ILE A 70 3.97 4.58 1.59
C ILE A 70 5.18 5.51 1.69
N VAL A 71 5.32 6.23 2.81
CA VAL A 71 6.47 7.11 3.07
C VAL A 71 7.78 6.32 3.05
N GLU A 72 7.88 5.23 3.81
CA GLU A 72 9.03 4.32 3.81
C GLU A 72 9.35 3.83 2.40
N LYS A 73 8.32 3.44 1.64
CA LYS A 73 8.50 2.99 0.26
C LYS A 73 9.07 4.09 -0.62
N ILE A 74 8.59 5.33 -0.51
CA ILE A 74 9.15 6.46 -1.28
C ILE A 74 10.62 6.64 -0.93
N LEU A 75 10.95 6.80 0.36
CA LEU A 75 12.32 7.08 0.81
C LEU A 75 13.32 5.99 0.41
N VAL A 76 12.92 4.72 0.35
CA VAL A 76 13.81 3.59 -0.01
C VAL A 76 13.93 3.40 -1.54
N THR A 77 13.04 4.00 -2.34
CA THR A 77 12.97 3.72 -3.78
C THR A 77 13.09 4.94 -4.67
N ILE A 78 13.19 6.11 -4.05
CA ILE A 78 13.40 7.39 -4.70
C ILE A 78 14.80 7.46 -5.32
N PRO A 79 14.95 8.06 -6.51
CA PRO A 79 16.25 8.15 -7.16
C PRO A 79 17.20 9.18 -6.56
N GLU A 80 18.50 9.03 -6.83
CA GLU A 80 19.59 9.89 -6.32
C GLU A 80 19.40 11.38 -6.60
N ARG A 81 18.67 11.76 -7.66
CA ARG A 81 18.38 13.19 -7.96
C ARG A 81 17.65 13.92 -6.82
N TYR A 82 17.04 13.19 -5.89
CA TYR A 82 16.35 13.74 -4.73
C TYR A 82 17.18 13.70 -3.44
N GLU A 83 18.42 13.21 -3.47
CA GLU A 83 19.26 13.00 -2.28
C GLU A 83 19.42 14.27 -1.45
N ALA A 84 19.70 15.42 -2.09
CA ALA A 84 19.80 16.71 -1.40
C ALA A 84 18.52 17.09 -0.64
N SER A 85 17.35 16.83 -1.24
CA SER A 85 16.06 17.12 -0.61
C SER A 85 15.75 16.15 0.55
N ILE A 86 16.20 14.89 0.47
CA ILE A 86 16.10 13.92 1.57
C ILE A 86 16.97 14.36 2.75
N VAL A 87 18.23 14.71 2.51
CA VAL A 87 19.13 15.20 3.56
C VAL A 87 18.55 16.44 4.24
N ALA A 88 17.97 17.37 3.47
CA ALA A 88 17.28 18.53 4.03
C ALA A 88 16.08 18.10 4.91
N LEU A 89 15.27 17.15 4.46
CA LEU A 89 14.11 16.65 5.20
C LEU A 89 14.53 15.96 6.51
N GLU A 90 15.54 15.08 6.47
CA GLU A 90 16.09 14.38 7.63
C GLU A 90 16.66 15.32 8.69
N ASN A 91 17.31 16.41 8.26
CA ASN A 91 17.86 17.41 9.17
C ASN A 91 16.77 18.22 9.88
N THR A 92 15.58 18.33 9.29
CA THR A 92 14.46 19.08 9.90
C THR A 92 13.62 18.23 10.83
N GLU A 93 13.46 16.92 10.58
CA GLU A 93 12.56 16.05 11.32
C GLU A 93 13.10 14.64 11.48
N ASN A 94 12.77 14.02 12.62
CA ASN A 94 13.00 12.60 12.81
C ASN A 94 12.19 11.81 11.77
N LEU A 95 12.84 10.87 11.06
CA LEU A 95 12.26 10.00 10.03
C LEU A 95 10.92 9.36 10.47
N SER A 96 10.80 9.00 11.75
CA SER A 96 9.58 8.40 12.33
C SER A 96 8.36 9.34 12.38
N LYS A 97 8.56 10.64 12.16
CA LYS A 97 7.51 11.68 12.20
C LYS A 97 7.17 12.26 10.82
N ILE A 98 7.87 11.83 9.77
CA ILE A 98 7.65 12.32 8.42
C ILE A 98 6.29 11.82 7.92
N THR A 99 5.45 12.77 7.49
CA THR A 99 4.13 12.47 6.93
C THR A 99 4.17 12.47 5.41
N LEU A 100 3.25 11.75 4.77
CA LEU A 100 3.15 11.73 3.31
C LEU A 100 2.97 13.13 2.71
N ALA A 101 2.19 14.00 3.35
CA ALA A 101 1.99 15.37 2.91
C ALA A 101 3.31 16.17 2.90
N LYS A 102 4.18 15.96 3.90
CA LYS A 102 5.49 16.62 3.94
C LYS A 102 6.42 16.11 2.85
N VAL A 103 6.47 14.79 2.63
CA VAL A 103 7.24 14.19 1.53
C VAL A 103 6.83 14.81 0.19
N LEU A 104 5.52 14.94 -0.06
CA LEU A 104 4.99 15.50 -1.31
C LEU A 104 5.26 16.99 -1.49
N HIS A 105 5.46 17.72 -0.39
CA HIS A 105 5.80 19.14 -0.44
C HIS A 105 7.32 19.36 -0.56
N ALA A 106 8.13 18.48 0.02
CA ALA A 106 9.59 18.63 0.09
C ALA A 106 10.33 18.09 -1.15
N LEU A 107 9.73 17.15 -1.89
CA LEU A 107 10.35 16.42 -3.00
C LEU A 107 9.57 16.66 -4.31
#